data_AF-A0A285QLN4-F1
#
_entry.id   AF-A0A285QLN4-F1
#
_cell.length_a   1.000
_cell.length_b   1.000
_cell.length_c   1.000
_cell.angle_alpha   90.00
_cell.angle_beta   90.00
_cell.angle_gamma   90.00
#
_symmetry.space_group_name_H-M   'P 1'
#
loop_
_entity.id
_entity.type
_entity.pdbx_description
1 polymer ?
#
loop_
_entity_poly.entity_id
_entity_poly.type
_entity_poly.pdbx_seq_one_letter_code
_entity_poly.pdbx_strand_id
1 'polypeptide(L)'
;MNDLTNLQEEALTAAAGDADTVAERCRAAGGLLRVTLGELRAEVGYRRLGKYVLEELAERLTEEGLGWFPAWRLSPRENGEPRKDHDLWVFIRDDGLRCQVIDAVQAPDGSDVPTVLNGLLTGRPQNLSPERKLGLIREIVGL
;
A
#
# COMPACT_ATOMS: atom_id res chain seq x y z
N MET A 1 -34.84 -39.49 2.59
CA MET A 1 -33.47 -39.77 3.06
C MET A 1 -32.54 -38.98 2.14
N ASN A 2 -32.55 -37.64 2.32
CA ASN A 2 -31.89 -36.64 1.48
C ASN A 2 -30.71 -36.07 2.26
N ASP A 3 -29.66 -36.87 2.46
CA ASP A 3 -28.51 -36.49 3.31
C ASP A 3 -27.16 -36.59 2.58
N LEU A 4 -27.18 -36.59 1.24
CA LEU A 4 -25.94 -36.62 0.43
C LEU A 4 -25.73 -35.36 -0.42
N THR A 5 -26.74 -34.49 -0.54
CA THR A 5 -26.64 -33.23 -1.29
C THR A 5 -26.10 -32.07 -0.44
N ASN A 6 -26.29 -32.08 0.88
CA ASN A 6 -25.80 -31.01 1.77
C ASN A 6 -24.28 -31.04 2.00
N LEU A 7 -23.64 -32.21 1.91
CA LEU A 7 -22.21 -32.35 2.17
C LEU A 7 -21.33 -31.86 1.00
N GLN A 8 -21.90 -31.74 -0.20
CA GLN A 8 -21.19 -31.17 -1.36
C GLN A 8 -21.34 -29.63 -1.44
N GLU A 9 -22.41 -29.05 -0.89
CA GLU A 9 -22.54 -27.59 -0.76
C GLU A 9 -21.71 -27.03 0.40
N GLU A 10 -21.55 -27.75 1.51
CA GLU A 10 -20.65 -27.33 2.60
C GLU A 10 -19.16 -27.43 2.22
N ALA A 11 -18.77 -28.39 1.37
CA ALA A 11 -17.41 -28.49 0.86
C ALA A 11 -17.04 -27.36 -0.13
N LEU A 12 -18.04 -26.81 -0.85
CA LEU A 12 -17.83 -25.66 -1.73
C LEU A 12 -17.79 -24.33 -0.95
N THR A 13 -18.34 -24.32 0.27
CA THR A 13 -18.36 -23.15 1.16
C THR A 13 -17.16 -23.14 2.13
N ALA A 14 -16.49 -24.28 2.33
CA ALA A 14 -15.27 -24.41 3.14
C ALA A 14 -13.96 -24.12 2.39
N ALA A 15 -14.00 -23.88 1.08
CA ALA A 15 -12.84 -23.46 0.27
C ALA A 15 -12.65 -21.93 0.19
N ALA A 16 -13.36 -21.17 1.03
CA ALA A 16 -13.29 -19.70 1.09
C ALA A 16 -12.54 -19.18 2.34
N GLY A 17 -11.74 -20.03 2.99
CA GLY A 17 -11.11 -19.75 4.28
C GLY A 17 -9.59 -19.67 4.30
N ASP A 18 -8.92 -19.52 3.16
CA ASP A 18 -7.44 -19.44 3.12
C ASP A 18 -6.91 -18.57 1.96
N ALA A 19 -7.58 -17.45 1.70
CA ALA A 19 -7.08 -16.42 0.79
C ALA A 19 -6.68 -15.22 1.64
N ASP A 20 -5.41 -15.14 2.05
CA ASP A 20 -4.85 -13.94 2.68
C ASP A 20 -5.19 -12.72 1.82
N THR A 21 -6.03 -11.82 2.36
CA THR A 21 -6.40 -10.56 1.71
C THR A 21 -5.15 -9.72 1.43
N VAL A 22 -5.20 -8.80 0.46
CA VAL A 22 -4.07 -7.87 0.24
C VAL A 22 -3.77 -7.07 1.50
N ALA A 23 -4.76 -6.75 2.32
CA ALA A 23 -4.55 -6.12 3.62
C ALA A 23 -3.74 -7.00 4.59
N GLU A 24 -4.09 -8.28 4.73
CA GLU A 24 -3.35 -9.21 5.58
C GLU A 24 -1.94 -9.45 5.07
N ARG A 25 -1.77 -9.67 3.76
CA ARG A 25 -0.46 -9.79 3.11
C ARG A 25 0.40 -8.54 3.32
N CYS A 26 -0.21 -7.36 3.25
CA CYS A 26 0.48 -6.09 3.48
C CYS A 26 0.97 -5.97 4.92
N ARG A 27 0.11 -6.32 5.91
CA ARG A 27 0.49 -6.35 7.33
C ARG A 27 1.60 -7.37 7.59
N ALA A 28 1.49 -8.57 7.03
CA ALA A 28 2.51 -9.62 7.15
C ALA A 28 3.85 -9.21 6.52
N ALA A 29 3.83 -8.42 5.45
CA ALA A 29 5.03 -7.89 4.78
C ALA A 29 5.66 -6.66 5.46
N GLY A 30 5.22 -6.26 6.66
CA GLY A 30 5.74 -5.07 7.36
C GLY A 30 5.11 -3.74 6.90
N GLY A 31 3.93 -3.82 6.31
CA GLY A 31 3.07 -2.69 5.93
C GLY A 31 3.37 -2.07 4.57
N LEU A 32 4.13 -2.76 3.71
CA LEU A 32 4.37 -2.38 2.32
C LEU A 32 4.42 -3.63 1.46
N LEU A 33 3.58 -3.68 0.42
CA LEU A 33 3.45 -4.83 -0.47
C LEU A 33 3.35 -4.37 -1.92
N ARG A 34 4.07 -5.05 -2.82
CA ARG A 34 3.85 -4.89 -4.26
C ARG A 34 2.78 -5.88 -4.71
N VAL A 35 1.80 -5.38 -5.45
CA VAL A 35 0.71 -6.16 -6.03
C VAL A 35 0.49 -5.75 -7.48
N THR A 36 -0.26 -6.58 -8.21
CA THR A 36 -0.73 -6.25 -9.55
C THR A 36 -2.19 -5.79 -9.52
N LEU A 37 -2.64 -5.00 -10.52
CA LEU A 37 -4.08 -4.71 -10.67
C LEU A 37 -4.90 -5.99 -10.87
N GLY A 38 -4.31 -7.02 -11.48
CA GLY A 38 -4.93 -8.33 -11.64
C GLY A 38 -5.25 -9.01 -10.31
N GLU A 39 -4.32 -8.94 -9.35
CA GLU A 39 -4.49 -9.44 -7.98
C GLU A 39 -5.60 -8.68 -7.25
N LEU A 40 -5.52 -7.35 -7.21
CA LEU A 40 -6.54 -6.53 -6.56
C LEU A 40 -7.95 -6.78 -7.12
N ARG A 41 -8.06 -6.85 -8.46
CA ARG A 41 -9.34 -7.17 -9.13
C ARG A 41 -9.86 -8.57 -8.77
N ALA A 42 -8.97 -9.55 -8.62
CA ALA A 42 -9.38 -10.91 -8.26
C ALA A 42 -9.97 -10.96 -6.84
N GLU A 43 -9.39 -10.19 -5.92
CA GLU A 43 -9.83 -10.09 -4.53
C GLU A 43 -11.24 -9.49 -4.39
N VAL A 44 -11.54 -8.44 -5.16
CA VAL A 44 -12.90 -7.86 -5.20
C VAL A 44 -13.90 -8.67 -6.05
N GLY A 45 -13.48 -9.80 -6.65
CA GLY A 45 -14.38 -10.70 -7.39
C GLY A 45 -14.80 -10.23 -8.79
N TYR A 46 -14.16 -9.20 -9.35
CA TYR A 46 -14.56 -8.63 -10.64
C TYR A 46 -13.99 -9.40 -11.84
N ARG A 47 -14.81 -9.66 -12.87
CA ARG A 47 -14.37 -10.39 -14.08
C ARG A 47 -13.56 -9.56 -15.09
N ARG A 48 -13.74 -8.24 -15.11
CA ARG A 48 -13.05 -7.32 -16.04
C ARG A 48 -12.39 -6.20 -15.28
N LEU A 49 -11.31 -5.66 -15.85
CA LEU A 49 -10.57 -4.54 -15.30
C LEU A 49 -10.92 -3.33 -16.16
N GLY A 50 -11.68 -2.39 -15.57
CA GLY A 50 -12.21 -1.23 -16.27
C GLY A 50 -12.14 0.01 -15.40
N LYS A 51 -12.44 1.15 -16.00
CA LYS A 51 -12.34 2.47 -15.38
C LYS A 51 -13.05 2.56 -14.02
N TYR A 52 -14.29 2.06 -13.93
CA TYR A 52 -15.08 2.05 -12.69
C TYR A 52 -14.52 1.11 -11.63
N VAL A 53 -13.91 -0.01 -12.06
CA VAL A 53 -13.26 -0.95 -11.14
C VAL A 53 -12.06 -0.31 -10.46
N LEU A 54 -11.37 0.65 -11.10
CA LEU A 54 -10.27 1.37 -10.44
C LEU A 54 -10.75 2.23 -9.26
N GLU A 55 -11.91 2.88 -9.38
CA GLU A 55 -12.51 3.67 -8.29
C GLU A 55 -12.90 2.75 -7.12
N GLU A 56 -13.55 1.62 -7.42
CA GLU A 56 -13.95 0.66 -6.39
C GLU A 56 -12.75 -0.01 -5.71
N LEU A 57 -11.68 -0.31 -6.45
CA LEU A 57 -10.43 -0.80 -5.87
C LEU A 57 -9.81 0.23 -4.91
N ALA A 58 -9.81 1.50 -5.30
CA ALA A 58 -9.31 2.59 -4.47
C ALA A 58 -10.16 2.78 -3.19
N GLU A 59 -11.49 2.75 -3.32
CA GLU A 59 -12.42 2.81 -2.21
C GLU A 59 -12.21 1.63 -1.25
N ARG A 60 -12.11 0.41 -1.79
CA ARG A 60 -11.90 -0.79 -0.98
C ARG A 60 -10.59 -0.77 -0.19
N LEU A 61 -9.49 -0.37 -0.84
CA LEU A 61 -8.21 -0.21 -0.14
C LEU A 61 -8.32 0.83 0.98
N THR A 62 -9.06 1.91 0.74
CA THR A 62 -9.28 2.96 1.75
C THR A 62 -10.08 2.45 2.94
N GLU A 63 -11.15 1.68 2.71
CA GLU A 63 -11.95 1.04 3.78
C GLU A 63 -11.11 0.11 4.66
N GLU A 64 -10.11 -0.55 4.07
CA GLU A 64 -9.22 -1.48 4.77
C GLU A 64 -8.03 -0.78 5.47
N GLY A 65 -7.98 0.57 5.43
CA GLY A 65 -6.93 1.37 6.03
C GLY A 65 -5.61 1.31 5.25
N LEU A 66 -5.68 1.14 3.93
CA LEU A 66 -4.54 1.06 3.04
C LEU A 66 -4.45 2.29 2.13
N GLY A 67 -3.23 2.62 1.73
CA GLY A 67 -2.92 3.55 0.65
C GLY A 67 -2.21 2.84 -0.48
N TRP A 68 -2.07 3.53 -1.62
CA TRP A 68 -1.34 3.02 -2.78
C TRP A 68 -0.44 4.06 -3.44
N PHE A 69 0.57 3.59 -4.15
CA PHE A 69 1.36 4.41 -5.06
C PHE A 69 1.88 3.60 -6.26
N PRO A 70 2.00 4.22 -7.44
CA PRO A 70 1.66 5.60 -7.73
C PRO A 70 0.14 5.84 -7.87
N ALA A 71 -0.33 7.03 -7.48
CA ALA A 71 -1.75 7.38 -7.39
C ALA A 71 -2.49 7.24 -8.72
N TRP A 72 -1.81 7.63 -9.82
CA TRP A 72 -2.34 7.52 -11.18
C TRP A 72 -2.72 6.09 -11.57
N ARG A 73 -2.20 5.05 -10.88
CA ARG A 73 -2.50 3.67 -11.23
C ARG A 73 -3.96 3.30 -10.97
N LEU A 74 -4.56 3.82 -9.90
CA LEU A 74 -5.99 3.65 -9.62
C LEU A 74 -6.80 4.88 -10.02
N SER A 75 -6.21 5.80 -10.79
CA SER A 75 -6.91 6.97 -11.31
C SER A 75 -7.62 6.64 -12.61
N PRO A 76 -8.96 6.67 -12.66
CA PRO A 76 -9.76 6.46 -13.87
C PRO A 76 -9.47 7.45 -14.98
N ARG A 77 -8.99 8.64 -14.61
CA ARG A 77 -8.68 9.74 -15.53
C ARG A 77 -7.31 9.56 -16.19
N GLU A 78 -6.36 9.00 -15.46
CA GLU A 78 -4.97 8.87 -15.91
C GLU A 78 -4.66 7.47 -16.44
N ASN A 79 -5.33 6.44 -15.92
CA ASN A 79 -5.19 5.06 -16.35
C ASN A 79 -6.42 4.61 -17.16
N GLY A 80 -6.56 5.15 -18.37
CA GLY A 80 -7.68 4.85 -19.27
C GLY A 80 -7.71 3.43 -19.83
N GLU A 81 -6.56 2.75 -19.86
CA GLU A 81 -6.40 1.36 -20.32
C GLU A 81 -5.69 0.51 -19.26
N PRO A 82 -6.38 0.17 -18.15
CA PRO A 82 -5.73 -0.52 -17.06
C PRO A 82 -5.49 -1.99 -17.42
N ARG A 83 -4.25 -2.46 -17.23
CA ARG A 83 -3.83 -3.84 -17.53
C ARG A 83 -3.57 -4.63 -16.27
N LYS A 84 -3.86 -5.93 -16.31
CA LYS A 84 -3.74 -6.84 -15.16
C LYS A 84 -2.32 -6.97 -14.62
N ASP A 85 -1.32 -6.77 -15.47
CA ASP A 85 0.12 -6.85 -15.20
C ASP A 85 0.72 -5.50 -14.75
N HIS A 86 -0.10 -4.46 -14.62
CA HIS A 86 0.36 -3.21 -14.03
C HIS A 86 0.61 -3.38 -12.53
N ASP A 87 1.84 -3.09 -12.12
CA ASP A 87 2.25 -3.07 -10.72
C ASP A 87 1.84 -1.77 -10.02
N LEU A 88 1.49 -1.91 -8.74
CA LEU A 88 1.42 -0.85 -7.76
C LEU A 88 1.88 -1.33 -6.40
N TRP A 89 2.24 -0.38 -5.57
CA TRP A 89 2.55 -0.60 -4.17
C TRP A 89 1.33 -0.26 -3.34
N VAL A 90 1.02 -1.12 -2.38
CA VAL A 90 0.01 -0.93 -1.34
C VAL A 90 0.73 -0.84 -0.01
N PHE A 91 0.29 0.08 0.86
CA PHE A 91 0.90 0.30 2.17
C PHE A 91 -0.16 0.55 3.22
N ILE A 92 0.14 0.28 4.49
CA ILE A 92 -0.73 0.64 5.61
C ILE A 92 -0.76 2.15 5.74
N ARG A 93 -1.95 2.75 5.77
CA ARG A 93 -2.14 4.17 6.07
C ARG A 93 -2.05 4.36 7.59
N ASP A 94 -0.91 4.85 8.05
CA ASP A 94 -0.65 5.25 9.42
C ASP A 94 -0.01 6.65 9.47
N ASP A 95 0.22 7.19 10.67
CA ASP A 95 0.91 8.49 10.87
C ASP A 95 2.45 8.37 10.75
N GLY A 96 2.95 7.24 10.28
CA GLY A 96 4.36 6.93 10.20
C GLY A 96 5.09 7.69 9.10
N LEU A 97 6.42 7.73 9.22
CA LEU A 97 7.30 8.40 8.26
C LEU A 97 7.11 7.91 6.81
N ARG A 98 6.75 6.64 6.61
CA ARG A 98 6.48 6.08 5.28
C ARG A 98 5.34 6.80 4.58
N CYS A 99 4.21 6.98 5.26
CA CYS A 99 3.05 7.67 4.70
C CYS A 99 3.38 9.14 4.42
N GLN A 100 4.06 9.80 5.36
CA GLN A 100 4.49 11.20 5.18
C GLN A 100 5.37 11.38 3.93
N VAL A 101 6.33 10.47 3.70
CA VAL A 101 7.22 10.50 2.53
C VAL A 101 6.47 10.24 1.24
N ILE A 102 5.58 9.25 1.23
CA ILE A 102 4.77 8.93 0.05
C ILE A 102 3.85 10.12 -0.28
N ASP A 103 3.21 10.72 0.71
CA ASP A 103 2.35 11.90 0.54
C ASP A 103 3.14 13.09 0.03
N ALA A 104 4.34 13.36 0.57
CA ALA A 104 5.21 14.42 0.10
C ALA A 104 5.64 14.26 -1.36
N VAL A 105 5.79 13.01 -1.84
CA VAL A 105 6.16 12.72 -3.24
C VAL A 105 4.96 12.77 -4.17
N GLN A 106 3.81 12.23 -3.76
CA GLN A 106 2.63 12.12 -4.62
C GLN A 106 1.74 13.37 -4.62
N ALA A 107 1.70 14.11 -3.51
CA ALA A 107 0.87 15.28 -3.29
C ALA A 107 1.67 16.37 -2.54
N PRO A 108 2.71 16.95 -3.17
CA PRO A 108 3.62 17.89 -2.51
C PRO A 108 2.92 19.14 -1.99
N ASP A 109 1.87 19.62 -2.68
CA ASP A 109 1.13 20.83 -2.29
C ASP A 109 0.43 20.72 -0.92
N GLY A 110 0.15 19.49 -0.48
CA GLY A 110 -0.48 19.20 0.81
C GLY A 110 0.50 18.81 1.92
N SER A 111 1.81 18.83 1.66
CA SER A 111 2.83 18.29 2.56
C SER A 111 3.95 19.29 2.82
N ASP A 112 4.52 19.29 4.03
CA ASP A 112 5.78 19.98 4.30
C ASP A 112 6.95 19.15 3.77
N VAL A 113 7.14 19.20 2.44
CA VAL A 113 8.14 18.41 1.71
C VAL A 113 9.55 18.62 2.27
N PRO A 114 10.03 19.87 2.52
CA PRO A 114 11.35 20.07 3.12
C PRO A 114 11.50 19.37 4.48
N THR A 115 10.53 19.51 5.38
CA THR A 115 10.61 18.88 6.70
C THR A 115 10.65 17.36 6.61
N VAL A 116 9.77 16.76 5.80
CA VAL A 116 9.70 15.30 5.62
C VAL A 116 10.99 14.74 5.02
N LEU A 117 11.50 15.35 3.95
CA LEU A 117 12.73 14.90 3.28
C LEU A 117 13.98 15.13 4.14
N ASN A 118 14.06 16.25 4.87
CA ASN A 118 15.15 16.48 5.81
C ASN A 118 15.10 15.51 7.00
N GLY A 119 13.91 15.14 7.46
CA GLY A 119 13.71 14.10 8.48
C GLY A 119 14.24 12.71 8.05
N LEU A 120 14.13 12.37 6.76
CA LEU A 120 14.75 11.16 6.23
C LEU A 120 16.29 11.21 6.25
N LEU A 121 16.87 12.39 6.05
CA LEU A 121 18.33 12.59 6.05
C LEU A 121 18.90 12.55 7.47
N THR A 122 18.19 13.11 8.46
CA THR A 122 18.62 13.09 9.86
C THR A 122 18.63 11.68 10.45
N GLY A 123 17.73 10.79 10.01
CA GLY A 123 17.70 9.38 10.39
C GLY A 123 18.72 8.47 9.67
N ARG A 124 19.51 8.98 8.72
CA ARG A 124 20.50 8.20 7.96
C ARG A 124 21.92 8.70 8.20
N PRO A 125 22.69 8.09 9.13
CA PRO A 125 24.05 8.51 9.42
C PRO A 125 25.00 8.39 8.22
N GLN A 126 24.66 7.60 7.20
CA GLN A 126 25.52 7.38 6.04
C GLN A 126 25.54 8.57 5.05
N ASN A 127 24.50 9.42 5.06
CA ASN A 127 24.38 10.58 4.16
C ASN A 127 24.65 11.94 4.84
N LEU A 128 25.04 11.92 6.11
CA LEU A 128 25.43 13.13 6.82
C LEU A 128 26.81 13.58 6.35
N SER A 129 26.95 14.87 6.06
CA SER A 129 28.25 15.49 5.85
C SER A 129 29.13 15.28 7.10
N PRO A 130 30.47 15.23 6.98
CA PRO A 130 31.36 15.06 8.12
C PRO A 130 31.06 16.02 9.29
N GLU A 131 30.69 17.26 8.98
CA GLU A 131 30.34 18.31 9.94
C GLU A 131 29.05 17.98 10.71
N ARG A 132 28.06 17.38 10.05
CA ARG A 132 26.79 17.02 10.67
C ARG A 132 26.90 15.73 11.51
N LYS A 133 27.77 14.80 11.12
CA LYS A 133 28.17 13.65 11.96
C LYS A 133 28.84 14.11 13.25
N LEU A 134 29.78 15.03 13.16
CA LEU A 134 30.44 15.64 14.31
C LEU A 134 29.45 16.37 15.22
N GLY A 135 28.47 17.08 14.65
CA GLY A 135 27.38 17.71 15.39
C GLY A 135 26.56 16.73 16.23
N LEU A 136 26.12 15.60 15.63
CA LEU A 136 25.37 14.58 16.35
C LEU A 136 26.20 13.88 17.43
N ILE A 137 27.49 13.61 17.18
CA ILE A 137 28.38 13.03 18.18
C ILE A 137 28.49 13.96 19.39
N ARG A 138 28.62 15.27 19.17
CA ARG A 138 28.67 16.25 20.27
C ARG A 138 27.37 16.29 21.06
N GLU A 139 26.22 16.25 20.38
CA GLU A 139 24.90 16.23 20.99
C GLU A 139 24.67 14.96 21.85
N ILE A 140 25.13 13.79 21.38
CA ILE A 140 25.05 12.52 22.12
C ILE A 140 26.00 12.48 23.33
N VAL A 141 27.18 13.10 23.20
CA VAL A 141 28.22 13.13 24.26
C VAL A 141 28.02 14.32 25.22
N GLY A 142 27.08 15.22 24.94
CA GLY A 142 26.77 16.40 25.76
C GLY A 142 27.85 17.49 25.71
N LEU A 143 28.52 17.66 24.56
CA LEU A 143 29.59 18.63 24.30
C LEU A 143 29.11 19.84 23.48
#